data_AF-A0A085WLQ3-F1
#
_entry.id   AF-A0A085WLQ3-F1
#
_cell.length_a   1.000
_cell.length_b   1.000
_cell.length_c   1.000
_cell.angle_alpha   90.00
_cell.angle_beta   90.00
_cell.angle_gamma   90.00
#
_symmetry.space_group_name_H-M   'P 1'
#
loop_
_entity.id
_entity.type
_entity.pdbx_description
1 polymer ?
#
loop_
_entity_poly.entity_id
_entity_poly.type
_entity_poly.pdbx_seq_one_letter_code
_entity_poly.pdbx_strand_id
1 'polypeptide(L)'
;MPLELETVAPEDLAFHASLAEMLEAIRSREQWSERMAEVLEYAYCERLLKLVRTGAPLEQLRELNEHLAHVVHPRRRAQLDSLGKPYFARWSMLRALLEMRIESLRSEVPSQVLNRKHVREILERVQREGEVTQQFIGETFALEKANLSRILALMEANELIDKVARGNGNTIVLGVRGRELMPPKETAVPRAPAPVKHARRGASYLNPEAADGTFH
;
A
#
# COMPACT_ATOMS: atom_id res chain seq x y z
N MET A 1 -4.55 30.45 15.82
CA MET A 1 -5.91 31.01 15.82
C MET A 1 -6.77 30.12 14.94
N PRO A 2 -8.02 29.81 15.31
CA PRO A 2 -8.90 29.04 14.45
C PRO A 2 -9.15 29.81 13.14
N LEU A 3 -9.18 29.07 12.03
CA LEU A 3 -9.44 29.63 10.72
C LEU A 3 -10.93 30.01 10.60
N GLU A 4 -11.21 31.27 10.28
CA GLU A 4 -12.56 31.81 10.19
C GLU A 4 -13.08 31.77 8.74
N LEU A 5 -13.86 30.74 8.40
CA LEU A 5 -14.35 30.50 7.03
C LEU A 5 -15.27 31.60 6.47
N GLU A 6 -15.89 32.40 7.34
CA GLU A 6 -16.77 33.50 6.93
C GLU A 6 -16.00 34.70 6.39
N THR A 7 -14.84 34.98 6.97
CA THR A 7 -14.09 36.22 6.74
C THR A 7 -12.78 36.00 6.01
N VAL A 8 -12.26 34.77 5.99
CA VAL A 8 -11.02 34.43 5.28
C VAL A 8 -11.18 34.66 3.77
N ALA A 9 -10.12 35.15 3.14
CA ALA A 9 -10.05 35.23 1.69
C ALA A 9 -9.99 33.80 1.10
N PRO A 10 -10.75 33.49 0.04
CA PRO A 10 -10.69 32.18 -0.61
C PRO A 10 -9.28 31.78 -1.05
N GLU A 11 -8.47 32.75 -1.48
CA GLU A 11 -7.09 32.58 -1.92
C GLU A 11 -6.18 32.15 -0.76
N ASP A 12 -6.32 32.79 0.40
CA ASP A 12 -5.55 32.43 1.59
C ASP A 12 -5.84 30.98 1.99
N LEU A 13 -7.10 30.59 1.90
CA LEU A 13 -7.51 29.22 2.13
C LEU A 13 -6.97 28.26 1.08
N ALA A 14 -7.00 28.63 -0.20
CA ALA A 14 -6.56 27.79 -1.30
C ALA A 14 -5.04 27.53 -1.26
N PHE A 15 -4.25 28.55 -0.95
CA PHE A 15 -2.80 28.55 -1.16
C PHE A 15 -1.97 28.41 0.12
N HIS A 16 -2.51 28.81 1.29
CA HIS A 16 -1.73 28.93 2.51
C HIS A 16 -2.19 28.02 3.65
N ALA A 17 -3.50 27.76 3.77
CA ALA A 17 -4.00 26.85 4.81
C ALA A 17 -3.55 25.39 4.57
N SER A 18 -3.40 24.61 5.62
CA SER A 18 -3.30 23.15 5.52
C SER A 18 -4.68 22.51 5.47
N LEU A 19 -4.78 21.28 4.93
CA LEU A 19 -6.04 20.52 4.97
C LEU A 19 -6.48 20.23 6.41
N ALA A 20 -5.53 20.06 7.34
CA ALA A 20 -5.82 19.87 8.76
C ALA A 20 -6.50 21.10 9.39
N GLU A 21 -5.97 22.31 9.15
CA GLU A 21 -6.56 23.56 9.62
C GLU A 21 -7.95 23.79 9.01
N MET A 22 -8.12 23.50 7.72
CA MET A 22 -9.43 23.55 7.07
C MET A 22 -10.41 22.57 7.72
N LEU A 23 -9.98 21.34 8.00
CA LEU A 23 -10.84 20.31 8.55
C LEU A 23 -11.26 20.64 9.99
N GLU A 24 -10.35 21.18 10.80
CA GLU A 24 -10.64 21.68 12.14
C GLU A 24 -11.70 22.79 12.08
N ALA A 25 -11.50 23.77 11.19
CA ALA A 25 -12.43 24.88 10.99
C ALA A 25 -13.81 24.44 10.49
N ILE A 26 -13.90 23.34 9.75
CA ILE A 26 -15.15 22.73 9.28
C ILE A 26 -15.83 21.90 10.38
N ARG A 27 -15.05 21.19 11.20
CA ARG A 27 -15.57 20.35 12.30
C ARG A 27 -16.21 21.18 13.41
N SER A 28 -15.72 22.40 13.64
CA SER A 28 -16.30 23.32 14.62
C SER A 28 -17.61 23.99 14.15
N ARG A 29 -18.10 23.71 12.93
CA ARG A 29 -19.33 24.32 12.40
C ARG A 29 -20.53 23.39 12.50
N GLU A 30 -21.55 23.88 13.20
CA GLU A 30 -22.87 23.25 13.28
C GLU A 30 -23.82 23.70 12.15
N GLN A 31 -23.59 24.89 11.61
CA GLN A 31 -24.39 25.51 10.56
C GLN A 31 -23.51 25.92 9.39
N TRP A 32 -24.09 25.85 8.19
CA TRP A 32 -23.44 26.22 6.94
C TRP A 32 -24.07 27.49 6.39
N SER A 33 -23.22 28.42 5.98
CA SER A 33 -23.62 29.60 5.21
C SER A 33 -23.17 29.47 3.75
N GLU A 34 -23.79 30.27 2.88
CA GLU A 34 -23.39 30.38 1.47
C GLU A 34 -21.92 30.76 1.37
N ARG A 35 -21.49 31.77 2.14
CA ARG A 35 -20.13 32.29 2.11
C ARG A 35 -19.09 31.22 2.46
N MET A 36 -19.32 30.47 3.54
CA MET A 36 -18.42 29.36 3.91
C MET A 36 -18.31 28.34 2.78
N ALA A 37 -19.44 27.98 2.16
CA ALA A 37 -19.45 27.01 1.07
C ALA A 37 -18.73 27.55 -0.18
N GLU A 38 -18.90 28.82 -0.54
CA GLU A 38 -18.18 29.45 -1.66
C GLU A 38 -16.66 29.48 -1.44
N VAL A 39 -16.23 29.86 -0.24
CA VAL A 39 -14.81 29.92 0.14
C VAL A 39 -14.18 28.52 0.04
N LEU A 40 -14.84 27.50 0.59
CA LEU A 40 -14.37 26.12 0.49
C LEU A 40 -14.37 25.59 -0.95
N GLU A 41 -15.42 25.88 -1.71
CA GLU A 41 -15.52 25.47 -3.12
C GLU A 41 -14.34 26.01 -3.93
N TYR A 42 -14.06 27.31 -3.80
CA TYR A 42 -12.90 27.93 -4.45
C TYR A 42 -11.60 27.20 -4.06
N ALA A 43 -11.37 27.01 -2.76
CA ALA A 43 -10.16 26.36 -2.26
C ALA A 43 -10.01 24.92 -2.79
N TYR A 44 -11.08 24.13 -2.86
CA TYR A 44 -11.03 22.77 -3.40
C TYR A 44 -10.78 22.75 -4.90
N CYS A 45 -11.42 23.64 -5.66
CA CYS A 45 -11.21 23.75 -7.10
C CYS A 45 -9.76 24.15 -7.42
N GLU A 46 -9.22 25.18 -6.78
CA GLU A 46 -7.83 25.64 -6.99
C GLU A 46 -6.80 24.56 -6.61
N ARG A 47 -7.01 23.87 -5.48
CA ARG A 47 -6.13 22.76 -5.07
C ARG A 47 -6.18 21.62 -6.07
N LEU A 48 -7.38 21.21 -6.51
CA LEU A 48 -7.50 20.15 -7.51
C LEU A 48 -6.83 20.55 -8.83
N LEU A 49 -7.06 21.76 -9.32
CA LEU A 49 -6.44 22.28 -10.54
C LEU A 49 -4.91 22.31 -10.42
N LYS A 50 -4.37 22.73 -9.28
CA LYS A 50 -2.94 22.69 -9.00
C LYS A 50 -2.40 21.26 -9.09
N LEU A 51 -3.04 20.30 -8.41
CA LEU A 51 -2.63 18.89 -8.40
C LEU A 51 -2.63 18.28 -9.81
N VAL A 52 -3.66 18.59 -10.60
CA VAL A 52 -3.77 18.13 -12.00
C VAL A 52 -2.68 18.76 -12.86
N ARG A 53 -2.49 20.07 -12.79
CA ARG A 53 -1.51 20.80 -13.62
C ARG A 53 -0.06 20.37 -13.34
N THR A 54 0.29 20.11 -12.09
CA THR A 54 1.66 19.75 -11.72
C THR A 54 1.95 18.25 -11.85
N GLY A 55 0.95 17.42 -12.15
CA GLY A 55 1.10 15.97 -12.09
C GLY A 55 1.49 15.52 -10.68
N ALA A 56 0.72 15.97 -9.68
CA ALA A 56 1.04 15.74 -8.27
C ALA A 56 1.17 14.25 -7.92
N PRO A 57 2.01 13.92 -6.92
CA PRO A 57 2.16 12.55 -6.44
C PRO A 57 0.85 12.01 -5.87
N LEU A 58 0.74 10.68 -5.85
CA LEU A 58 -0.46 9.94 -5.47
C LEU A 58 -0.91 10.28 -4.04
N GLU A 59 0.03 10.51 -3.15
CA GLU A 59 -0.18 10.85 -1.74
C GLU A 59 -0.95 12.16 -1.61
N GLN A 60 -0.59 13.19 -2.38
CA GLN A 60 -1.29 14.49 -2.33
C GLN A 60 -2.72 14.39 -2.87
N LEU A 61 -2.94 13.55 -3.89
CA LEU A 61 -4.30 13.25 -4.39
C LEU A 61 -5.13 12.51 -3.33
N ARG A 62 -4.52 11.54 -2.63
CA ARG A 62 -5.17 10.80 -1.52
C ARG A 62 -5.52 11.72 -0.36
N GLU A 63 -4.61 12.59 0.08
CA GLU A 63 -4.84 13.55 1.15
C GLU A 63 -6.05 14.45 0.86
N LEU A 64 -6.12 15.02 -0.35
CA LEU A 64 -7.28 15.85 -0.74
C LEU A 64 -8.57 15.03 -0.83
N ASN A 65 -8.50 13.80 -1.35
CA ASN A 65 -9.65 12.90 -1.45
C ASN A 65 -10.20 12.52 -0.06
N GLU A 66 -9.33 12.16 0.87
CA GLU A 66 -9.67 11.84 2.26
C GLU A 66 -10.26 13.05 2.98
N HIS A 67 -9.68 14.24 2.78
CA HIS A 67 -10.24 15.48 3.29
C HIS A 67 -11.68 15.71 2.78
N LEU A 68 -11.89 15.62 1.46
CA LEU A 68 -13.23 15.77 0.88
C LEU A 68 -14.22 14.70 1.37
N ALA A 69 -13.77 13.48 1.64
CA ALA A 69 -14.63 12.46 2.25
C ALA A 69 -15.17 12.86 3.64
N HIS A 70 -14.37 13.59 4.43
CA HIS A 70 -14.82 14.13 5.71
C HIS A 70 -15.75 15.35 5.55
N VAL A 71 -15.56 16.14 4.50
CA VAL A 71 -16.34 17.36 4.25
C VAL A 71 -17.72 17.00 3.72
N VAL A 72 -17.76 16.14 2.71
CA VAL A 72 -18.95 15.64 2.00
C VAL A 72 -19.59 14.47 2.77
N HIS A 73 -19.84 14.68 4.06
CA HIS A 73 -20.44 13.67 4.93
C HIS A 73 -21.97 13.68 4.81
N PRO A 74 -22.68 12.53 4.77
CA PRO A 74 -24.14 12.48 4.62
C PRO A 74 -24.93 13.33 5.63
N ARG A 75 -24.41 13.49 6.86
CA ARG A 75 -25.00 14.35 7.90
C ARG A 75 -25.13 15.83 7.51
N ARG A 76 -24.28 16.33 6.60
CA ARG A 76 -24.28 17.73 6.15
C ARG A 76 -25.07 17.95 4.86
N ARG A 77 -25.54 16.87 4.23
CA ARG A 77 -26.19 16.92 2.91
C ARG A 77 -27.38 17.88 2.88
N ALA A 78 -28.32 17.73 3.81
CA ALA A 78 -29.53 18.55 3.83
C ALA A 78 -29.21 20.06 3.98
N GLN A 79 -28.24 20.41 4.82
CA GLN A 79 -27.83 21.81 5.00
C GLN A 79 -27.16 22.35 3.73
N LEU A 80 -26.20 21.61 3.15
CA LEU A 80 -25.49 22.03 1.94
C LEU A 80 -26.38 22.06 0.69
N ASP A 81 -27.36 21.15 0.58
CA ASP A 81 -28.34 21.12 -0.52
C ASP A 81 -29.39 22.24 -0.38
N SER A 82 -29.56 22.82 0.82
CA SER A 82 -30.48 23.94 1.06
C SER A 82 -29.90 25.32 0.72
N LEU A 83 -28.61 25.39 0.41
CA LEU A 83 -27.91 26.61 -0.02
C LEU A 83 -28.24 26.97 -1.47
N GLY A 84 -27.79 28.13 -1.94
CA GLY A 84 -28.09 28.66 -3.27
C GLY A 84 -27.53 27.82 -4.43
N LYS A 85 -26.54 26.97 -4.15
CA LYS A 85 -25.94 26.03 -5.11
C LYS A 85 -25.90 24.61 -4.52
N PRO A 86 -25.89 23.55 -5.37
CA PRO A 86 -25.85 22.17 -4.90
C PRO A 86 -24.43 21.76 -4.46
N TYR A 87 -23.90 22.40 -3.41
CA TYR A 87 -22.51 22.25 -2.95
C TYR A 87 -22.16 20.81 -2.61
N PHE A 88 -23.07 20.07 -1.96
CA PHE A 88 -22.85 18.67 -1.64
C PHE A 88 -22.60 17.84 -2.91
N ALA A 89 -23.45 17.99 -3.92
CA ALA A 89 -23.31 17.26 -5.18
C ALA A 89 -22.03 17.66 -5.94
N ARG A 90 -21.69 18.96 -5.95
CA ARG A 90 -20.49 19.48 -6.61
C ARG A 90 -19.22 18.97 -5.96
N TRP A 91 -19.13 19.01 -4.63
CA TRP A 91 -17.97 18.48 -3.90
C TRP A 91 -17.89 16.95 -3.96
N SER A 92 -19.03 16.25 -3.97
CA SER A 92 -19.09 14.81 -4.25
C SER A 92 -18.48 14.47 -5.61
N MET A 93 -18.79 15.28 -6.63
CA MET A 93 -18.23 15.12 -7.97
C MET A 93 -16.72 15.34 -7.99
N LEU A 94 -16.20 16.38 -7.31
CA LEU A 94 -14.76 16.61 -7.18
C LEU A 94 -14.05 15.41 -6.55
N ARG A 95 -14.64 14.85 -5.49
CA ARG A 95 -14.13 13.64 -4.85
C ARG A 95 -14.15 12.44 -5.80
N ALA A 96 -15.24 12.21 -6.52
CA ALA A 96 -15.32 11.12 -7.49
C ALA A 96 -14.25 11.22 -8.59
N LEU A 97 -13.96 12.43 -9.08
CA LEU A 97 -12.88 12.66 -10.05
C LEU A 97 -11.49 12.34 -9.47
N LEU A 98 -11.25 12.69 -8.21
CA LEU A 98 -10.02 12.32 -7.51
C LEU A 98 -9.91 10.79 -7.36
N GLU A 99 -10.99 10.12 -6.97
CA GLU A 99 -11.02 8.65 -6.85
C GLU A 99 -10.71 7.98 -8.18
N MET A 100 -11.32 8.43 -9.28
CA MET A 100 -11.03 7.94 -10.63
C MET A 100 -9.56 8.15 -11.02
N ARG A 101 -8.99 9.33 -10.71
CA ARG A 101 -7.59 9.62 -11.04
C ARG A 101 -6.63 8.79 -10.19
N ILE A 102 -6.91 8.64 -8.90
CA ILE A 102 -6.18 7.76 -7.99
C ILE A 102 -6.17 6.34 -8.55
N GLU A 103 -7.33 5.83 -8.98
CA GLU A 103 -7.44 4.47 -9.51
C GLU A 103 -6.71 4.31 -10.85
N SER A 104 -6.82 5.30 -11.75
CA SER A 104 -6.04 5.33 -13.01
C SER A 104 -4.54 5.27 -12.72
N LEU A 105 -4.02 6.10 -11.82
CA LEU A 105 -2.61 6.08 -11.44
C LEU A 105 -2.21 4.75 -10.80
N ARG A 106 -3.08 4.20 -9.95
CA ARG A 106 -2.89 2.88 -9.35
C ARG A 106 -2.79 1.78 -10.42
N SER A 107 -3.53 1.88 -11.51
CA SER A 107 -3.56 0.90 -12.61
C SER A 107 -2.45 1.09 -13.66
N GLU A 108 -2.04 2.33 -13.97
CA GLU A 108 -1.04 2.64 -14.99
C GLU A 108 0.38 2.28 -14.54
N VAL A 109 0.68 2.53 -13.27
CA VAL A 109 2.03 2.48 -12.73
C VAL A 109 2.63 1.06 -12.62
N PRO A 110 1.87 0.00 -12.22
CA PRO A 110 2.41 -1.36 -12.20
C PRO A 110 2.82 -1.84 -13.57
N SER A 111 2.00 -1.64 -14.61
CA SER A 111 2.26 -2.24 -15.92
C SER A 111 3.58 -1.77 -16.56
N GLN A 112 3.85 -0.46 -16.51
CA GLN A 112 5.08 0.11 -17.08
C GLN A 112 6.32 -0.31 -16.29
N VAL A 113 6.22 -0.40 -14.97
CA VAL A 113 7.33 -0.82 -14.10
C VAL A 113 7.59 -2.32 -14.24
N LEU A 114 6.54 -3.15 -14.29
CA LEU A 114 6.61 -4.60 -14.50
C LEU A 114 7.26 -4.98 -15.83
N ASN A 115 7.10 -4.14 -16.85
CA ASN A 115 7.71 -4.35 -18.17
C ASN A 115 9.18 -3.92 -18.23
N ARG A 116 9.73 -3.29 -17.19
CA ARG A 116 11.16 -2.97 -17.14
C ARG A 116 11.99 -4.22 -16.95
N LYS A 117 13.19 -4.19 -17.54
CA LYS A 117 14.19 -5.27 -17.45
C LYS A 117 14.40 -5.68 -15.98
N HIS A 118 14.37 -6.98 -15.73
CA HIS A 118 14.55 -7.64 -14.42
C HIS A 118 13.47 -7.44 -13.37
N VAL A 119 12.53 -6.49 -13.50
CA VAL A 119 11.53 -6.23 -12.44
C VAL A 119 10.66 -7.46 -12.19
N ARG A 120 10.10 -8.06 -13.24
CA ARG A 120 9.27 -9.27 -13.11
C ARG A 120 10.07 -10.44 -12.53
N GLU A 121 11.27 -10.67 -13.03
CA GLU A 121 12.15 -11.75 -12.58
C GLU A 121 12.54 -11.60 -11.10
N ILE A 122 12.78 -10.36 -10.65
CA ILE A 122 13.04 -10.05 -9.25
C ILE A 122 11.80 -10.36 -8.41
N LEU A 123 10.60 -9.93 -8.83
CA LEU A 123 9.37 -10.23 -8.09
C LEU A 123 9.08 -11.73 -7.99
N GLU A 124 9.27 -12.49 -9.08
CA GLU A 124 9.14 -13.95 -9.06
C GLU A 124 10.14 -14.60 -8.09
N ARG A 125 11.35 -14.04 -8.02
CA ARG A 125 12.38 -14.52 -7.10
C ARG A 125 12.03 -14.22 -5.65
N VAL A 126 11.64 -13.00 -5.33
CA VAL A 126 11.20 -12.61 -3.98
C VAL A 126 9.98 -13.45 -3.56
N GLN A 127 9.03 -13.67 -4.48
CA GLN A 127 7.86 -14.51 -4.21
C GLN A 127 8.25 -15.96 -3.86
N ARG A 128 9.20 -16.55 -4.59
CA ARG A 128 9.63 -17.94 -4.40
C ARG A 128 10.38 -18.15 -3.09
N GLU A 129 11.28 -17.23 -2.76
CA GLU A 129 12.15 -17.34 -1.58
C GLU A 129 11.52 -16.72 -0.32
N GLY A 130 10.42 -15.96 -0.48
CA GLY A 130 9.75 -15.19 0.58
C GLY A 130 10.48 -13.88 0.90
N GLU A 131 11.77 -13.96 1.19
CA GLU A 131 12.63 -12.80 1.45
C GLU A 131 14.03 -13.01 0.85
N VAL A 132 14.64 -11.96 0.30
CA VAL A 132 15.96 -12.03 -0.35
C VAL A 132 16.82 -10.83 0.01
N THR A 133 18.14 -10.98 0.02
CA THR A 133 19.04 -9.84 0.25
C THR A 133 19.27 -9.04 -1.04
N GLN A 134 19.58 -7.75 -0.90
CA GLN A 134 19.99 -6.94 -2.06
C GLN A 134 21.22 -7.53 -2.76
N GLN A 135 22.18 -8.06 -2.01
CA GLN A 135 23.37 -8.72 -2.57
C GLN A 135 22.99 -9.91 -3.46
N PHE A 136 22.09 -10.77 -2.99
CA PHE A 136 21.62 -11.93 -3.73
C PHE A 136 20.97 -11.56 -5.08
N ILE A 137 20.17 -10.48 -5.10
CA ILE A 137 19.60 -9.97 -6.36
C ILE A 137 20.71 -9.47 -7.30
N GLY A 138 21.67 -8.71 -6.78
CA GLY A 138 22.78 -8.19 -7.58
C GLY A 138 23.58 -9.29 -8.27
N GLU A 139 23.90 -10.35 -7.53
CA GLU A 139 24.62 -11.52 -8.04
C GLU A 139 23.76 -12.33 -9.04
N THR A 140 22.49 -12.59 -8.72
CA THR A 140 21.59 -13.40 -9.56
C THR A 140 21.38 -12.78 -10.95
N PHE A 141 21.27 -11.46 -11.03
CA PHE A 141 20.96 -10.76 -12.29
C PHE A 141 22.17 -10.05 -12.91
N ALA A 142 23.37 -10.27 -12.36
CA ALA A 142 24.61 -9.61 -12.78
C ALA A 142 24.46 -8.08 -12.88
N LEU A 143 23.81 -7.46 -11.89
CA LEU A 143 23.50 -6.03 -11.87
C LEU A 143 24.58 -5.26 -11.12
N GLU A 144 25.13 -4.22 -11.75
CA GLU A 144 25.98 -3.25 -11.07
C GLU A 144 25.22 -2.56 -9.93
N LYS A 145 25.95 -2.24 -8.85
CA LYS A 145 25.38 -1.66 -7.62
C LYS A 145 24.50 -0.44 -7.86
N ALA A 146 24.91 0.47 -8.74
CA ALA A 146 24.14 1.67 -9.07
C ALA A 146 22.82 1.34 -9.79
N ASN A 147 22.86 0.42 -10.76
CA ASN A 147 21.68 0.01 -11.51
C ASN A 147 20.71 -0.78 -10.63
N LEU A 148 21.22 -1.68 -9.79
CA LEU A 148 20.44 -2.43 -8.82
C LEU A 148 19.70 -1.48 -7.85
N SER A 149 20.42 -0.54 -7.23
CA SER A 149 19.81 0.43 -6.31
C SER A 149 18.70 1.24 -6.98
N ARG A 150 18.91 1.65 -8.23
CA ARG A 150 17.89 2.38 -9.03
C ARG A 150 16.66 1.51 -9.32
N ILE A 151 16.85 0.25 -9.71
CA ILE A 151 15.74 -0.69 -9.96
C ILE A 151 14.96 -0.92 -8.68
N LEU A 152 15.64 -1.21 -7.57
CA LEU A 152 14.97 -1.47 -6.29
C LEU A 152 14.27 -0.23 -5.73
N ALA A 153 14.86 0.96 -5.85
CA ALA A 153 14.19 2.21 -5.46
C ALA A 153 12.92 2.45 -6.29
N LEU A 154 12.96 2.14 -7.59
CA LEU A 154 11.77 2.21 -8.43
C LEU A 154 10.72 1.19 -8.00
N MET A 155 11.10 -0.06 -7.74
CA MET A 155 10.14 -1.10 -7.33
C MET A 155 9.50 -0.77 -5.97
N GLU A 156 10.28 -0.23 -5.03
CA GLU A 156 9.83 0.22 -3.71
C GLU A 156 8.88 1.42 -3.80
N ALA A 157 9.21 2.44 -4.61
CA ALA A 157 8.35 3.59 -4.85
C ALA A 157 6.98 3.22 -5.46
N ASN A 158 6.87 2.01 -6.02
CA ASN A 158 5.65 1.49 -6.62
C ASN A 158 5.03 0.35 -5.79
N GLU A 159 5.40 0.23 -4.50
CA GLU A 159 4.87 -0.75 -3.54
C GLU A 159 4.99 -2.21 -4.01
N LEU A 160 5.89 -2.49 -4.97
CA LEU A 160 6.11 -3.84 -5.51
C LEU A 160 6.98 -4.67 -4.55
N ILE A 161 7.90 -4.00 -3.84
CA ILE A 161 8.76 -4.58 -2.81
C ILE A 161 8.84 -3.62 -1.61
N ASP A 162 9.19 -4.16 -0.45
CA ASP A 162 9.59 -3.37 0.72
C ASP A 162 11.05 -3.71 1.09
N LYS A 163 11.81 -2.70 1.55
CA LYS A 163 13.14 -2.92 2.14
C LYS A 163 13.03 -2.92 3.67
N VAL A 164 13.46 -4.01 4.27
CA VAL A 164 13.50 -4.18 5.73
C VAL A 164 14.96 -4.23 6.16
N ALA A 165 15.38 -3.30 7.02
CA ALA A 165 16.69 -3.35 7.63
C ALA A 165 16.75 -4.55 8.60
N ARG A 166 17.63 -5.52 8.33
CA ARG A 166 17.90 -6.66 9.22
C ARG A 166 19.41 -6.85 9.38
N GLY A 167 19.90 -6.59 10.59
CA GLY A 167 21.33 -6.70 10.90
C GLY A 167 22.18 -5.78 10.02
N ASN A 168 23.18 -6.34 9.34
CA ASN A 168 24.16 -5.59 8.54
C ASN A 168 23.72 -5.33 7.08
N GLY A 169 22.44 -5.53 6.74
CA GLY A 169 21.96 -5.34 5.36
C GLY A 169 20.46 -5.10 5.23
N ASN A 170 20.04 -4.84 3.99
CA ASN A 170 18.65 -4.70 3.61
C ASN A 170 18.12 -6.01 3.02
N THR A 171 17.09 -6.54 3.66
CA THR A 171 16.28 -7.63 3.13
C THR A 171 15.13 -7.05 2.32
N ILE A 172 14.78 -7.72 1.23
CA ILE A 172 13.74 -7.33 0.29
C ILE A 172 12.63 -8.36 0.37
N VAL A 173 11.41 -7.88 0.61
CA VAL A 173 10.18 -8.68 0.66
C VAL A 173 9.18 -8.15 -0.34
N LEU A 174 8.16 -8.94 -0.70
CA LEU A 174 7.08 -8.44 -1.55
C LEU A 174 6.32 -7.33 -0.82
N GLY A 175 6.13 -6.20 -1.50
CA GLY A 175 5.28 -5.12 -1.05
C GLY A 175 3.79 -5.46 -1.23
N VAL A 176 2.91 -4.56 -0.81
CA VAL A 176 1.45 -4.76 -0.90
C VAL A 176 1.03 -5.09 -2.32
N ARG A 177 1.42 -4.26 -3.30
CA ARG A 177 1.11 -4.50 -4.73
C ARG A 177 1.85 -5.70 -5.29
N GLY A 178 3.07 -5.96 -4.83
CA GLY A 178 3.83 -7.15 -5.21
C GLY A 178 3.06 -8.44 -4.91
N ARG A 179 2.41 -8.51 -3.73
CA ARG A 179 1.58 -9.66 -3.33
C ARG A 179 0.30 -9.80 -4.13
N GLU A 180 -0.35 -8.68 -4.48
CA GLU A 180 -1.56 -8.68 -5.33
C GLU A 180 -1.27 -9.18 -6.75
N LEU A 181 -0.12 -8.77 -7.31
CA LEU A 181 0.29 -9.13 -8.68
C LEU A 181 0.90 -10.52 -8.78
N MET A 182 1.49 -11.01 -7.68
CA MET A 182 2.13 -12.32 -7.57
C MET A 182 1.39 -13.16 -6.52
N PRO A 183 0.15 -13.63 -6.81
CA PRO A 183 -0.58 -14.48 -5.89
C PRO A 183 0.23 -15.77 -5.65
N PRO A 184 0.28 -16.27 -4.39
CA PRO A 184 1.07 -17.45 -4.07
C PRO A 184 0.68 -18.59 -5.02
N LYS A 185 1.66 -19.15 -5.71
CA LYS A 185 1.44 -20.41 -6.43
C LYS A 185 1.07 -21.42 -5.36
N GLU A 186 -0.16 -21.92 -5.38
CA GLU A 186 -0.57 -23.08 -4.57
C GLU A 186 0.52 -24.14 -4.72
N THR A 187 1.30 -24.30 -3.67
CA THR A 187 2.34 -25.32 -3.62
C THR A 187 1.62 -26.65 -3.70
N ALA A 188 1.92 -27.39 -4.77
CA ALA A 188 1.55 -28.79 -4.90
C ALA A 188 1.77 -29.50 -3.56
N VAL A 189 0.71 -30.14 -3.09
CA VAL A 189 0.62 -30.95 -1.86
C VAL A 189 1.95 -31.64 -1.55
N PRO A 190 2.50 -31.53 -0.32
CA PRO A 190 3.70 -32.26 0.04
C PRO A 190 3.43 -33.76 -0.14
N ARG A 191 4.14 -34.37 -1.09
CA ARG A 191 4.08 -35.81 -1.34
C ARG A 191 4.47 -36.50 -0.04
N ALA A 192 3.53 -37.23 0.56
CA ALA A 192 3.75 -37.97 1.80
C ALA A 192 5.02 -38.83 1.66
N PRO A 193 5.87 -38.91 2.70
CA PRO A 193 7.08 -39.72 2.65
C PRO A 193 6.70 -41.18 2.41
N ALA A 194 7.37 -41.81 1.43
CA ALA A 194 7.19 -43.22 1.13
C ALA A 194 7.47 -44.07 2.37
N PRO A 195 6.70 -45.14 2.63
CA PRO A 195 6.92 -45.99 3.80
C PRO A 195 8.29 -46.66 3.71
N VAL A 196 9.10 -46.44 4.74
CA VAL A 196 10.40 -47.09 4.92
C VAL A 196 10.18 -48.59 5.07
N LYS A 197 10.61 -49.38 4.08
CA LYS A 197 10.69 -50.84 4.21
C LYS A 197 11.81 -51.18 5.19
N HIS A 198 11.46 -51.59 6.40
CA HIS A 198 12.43 -52.19 7.32
C HIS A 198 12.97 -53.49 6.73
N ALA A 199 14.26 -53.48 6.38
CA ALA A 199 15.00 -54.68 6.04
C ALA A 199 15.20 -55.53 7.31
N ARG A 200 14.56 -56.70 7.38
CA ARG A 200 14.94 -57.78 8.29
C ARG A 200 16.32 -58.29 7.88
N ARG A 201 17.33 -58.05 8.71
CA ARG A 201 18.57 -58.86 8.72
C ARG A 201 18.65 -59.56 10.07
N GLY A 202 18.63 -60.88 10.03
CA GLY A 202 18.89 -61.73 11.17
C GLY A 202 20.38 -61.77 11.51
N ALA A 203 20.67 -62.06 12.76
CA ALA A 203 21.90 -62.71 13.19
C ALA A 203 21.57 -63.49 14.46
N SER A 204 21.59 -64.81 14.32
CA SER A 204 21.65 -65.78 15.42
C SER A 204 23.04 -65.79 16.07
N TYR A 205 23.10 -66.48 17.20
CA TYR A 205 24.27 -66.95 17.96
C TYR A 205 24.77 -66.00 19.04
N LEU A 206 24.33 -66.25 20.27
CA LEU A 206 25.17 -66.80 21.35
C LEU A 206 24.29 -67.15 22.57
N ASN A 207 24.14 -68.46 22.78
CA ASN A 207 23.81 -69.14 24.06
C ASN A 207 25.16 -69.36 24.81
N PRO A 208 25.25 -69.91 26.04
CA PRO A 208 24.25 -70.23 27.10
C PRO A 208 24.76 -69.88 28.53
N GLU A 209 24.11 -70.45 29.56
CA GLU A 209 24.48 -70.53 31.00
C GLU A 209 24.12 -69.27 31.83
N ALA A 210 23.50 -69.33 33.01
CA ALA A 210 23.32 -70.40 33.99
C ALA A 210 21.94 -70.23 34.65
N ALA A 211 21.17 -71.30 34.84
CA ALA A 211 21.09 -72.09 36.08
C ALA A 211 20.23 -71.44 37.17
N ASP A 212 19.31 -72.26 37.67
CA ASP A 212 18.67 -72.24 38.98
C ASP A 212 17.80 -71.02 39.35
N GLY A 213 16.58 -71.16 39.85
CA GLY A 213 15.89 -72.35 40.34
C GLY A 213 14.80 -71.90 41.32
N THR A 214 13.79 -72.74 41.50
CA THR A 214 12.86 -72.82 42.65
C THR A 214 11.92 -71.61 42.87
N PHE A 215 10.64 -71.72 42.54
CA PHE A 215 9.54 -72.26 43.38
C PHE A 215 9.45 -71.63 44.78
N HIS A 216 8.44 -70.79 45.02
CA HIS A 216 7.12 -71.24 45.50
C HIS A 216 6.05 -70.16 45.26
#